data_AF-A0A2X2YDH9-F1
#
_entry.id   AF-A0A2X2YDH9-F1
#
_cell.length_a   1.000
_cell.length_b   1.000
_cell.length_c   1.000
_cell.angle_alpha   90.00
_cell.angle_beta   90.00
_cell.angle_gamma   90.00
#
_symmetry.space_group_name_H-M   'P 1'
#
loop_
_entity.id
_entity.type
_entity.pdbx_description
1 polymer ?
#
loop_
_entity_poly.entity_id
_entity_poly.type
_entity_poly.pdbx_seq_one_letter_code
_entity_poly.pdbx_strand_id
1 'polypeptide(L)' 'MVFQSYALYPHLSVAENMSFGLKLAGAKKEVMNQRVNQVAEVLQLAHLLERKPKALSGGQRQRRGDRPHAGGGTARVPA' A
#
# COMPACT_ATOMS: atom_id res chain seq x y z
N MET A 1 -12.19 -9.49 8.91
CA MET A 1 -12.14 -8.03 8.70
C MET A 1 -10.66 -7.66 8.56
N VAL A 2 -10.17 -7.35 7.34
CA VAL A 2 -8.73 -7.11 7.08
C VAL A 2 -8.50 -5.61 6.99
N PHE A 3 -7.51 -5.15 7.76
CA PHE A 3 -7.20 -3.77 8.13
C PHE A 3 -7.12 -2.81 6.94
N GLN A 4 -7.88 -1.71 6.98
CA GLN A 4 -7.98 -0.72 5.90
C GLN A 4 -6.76 0.21 5.76
N SER A 5 -5.76 0.11 6.63
CA SER A 5 -4.52 0.90 6.54
C SER A 5 -3.35 0.10 7.11
N TYR A 6 -2.65 -0.68 6.28
CA TYR A 6 -1.35 -1.22 6.69
C TYR A 6 -0.40 -0.03 6.86
N ALA A 7 0.08 0.17 8.10
CA ALA A 7 1.06 1.20 8.46
C ALA A 7 2.44 0.86 7.86
N LEU A 8 2.56 0.95 6.54
CA LEU A 8 3.83 0.87 5.85
C LEU A 8 4.57 2.20 6.03
N TYR A 9 5.84 2.13 6.40
CA TYR A 9 6.74 3.26 6.42
C TYR A 9 6.98 3.73 4.98
N PRO A 10 6.54 4.94 4.60
CA PRO A 10 6.50 5.39 3.20
C PRO A 10 7.88 5.70 2.62
N HIS A 11 8.89 5.82 3.49
CA HIS A 11 10.28 6.06 3.12
C HIS A 11 11.09 4.75 2.98
N LEU A 12 10.52 3.62 3.40
CA LEU A 12 11.13 2.29 3.32
C LEU A 12 10.54 1.51 2.13
N SER A 13 11.36 0.66 1.51
CA SER A 13 10.94 -0.34 0.52
C SER A 13 10.04 -1.42 1.13
N VAL A 14 9.43 -2.25 0.30
CA VAL A 14 8.62 -3.39 0.79
C VAL A 14 9.48 -4.35 1.62
N ALA A 15 10.70 -4.65 1.17
CA ALA A 15 11.64 -5.49 1.92
C ALA A 15 12.02 -4.89 3.29
N GLU A 16 12.27 -3.59 3.33
CA GLU A 16 12.60 -2.88 4.57
C GLU A 16 11.40 -2.81 5.53
N ASN A 17 10.19 -2.62 5.01
CA ASN A 17 8.97 -2.69 5.82
C ASN A 17 8.76 -4.08 6.44
N MET A 18 9.02 -5.14 5.68
CA MET A 18 8.85 -6.53 6.15
C MET A 18 9.95 -6.95 7.12
N SER A 19 11.18 -6.48 6.94
CA SER A 19 12.31 -6.79 7.84
C SER A 19 12.37 -5.90 9.07
N PHE A 20 11.63 -4.78 9.13
CA PHE A 20 11.73 -3.79 10.21
C PHE A 20 11.55 -4.39 11.61
N GLY A 21 10.53 -5.22 11.81
CA GLY A 21 10.30 -5.89 13.11
C GLY A 21 11.42 -6.86 13.50
N LEU A 22 11.98 -7.58 12.51
CA LEU A 22 13.11 -8.49 12.73
C LEU A 22 14.41 -7.73 13.02
N LYS A 23 14.59 -6.56 12.40
CA LYS A 23 15.72 -5.67 12.64
C LYS A 23 15.68 -5.09 14.05
N LEU A 24 14.50 -4.68 14.52
CA LEU A 24 14.30 -4.24 15.92
C LEU A 24 14.55 -5.35 16.92
N ALA A 25 14.23 -6.60 16.57
CA ALA A 25 14.52 -7.78 17.39
C ALA A 25 16.01 -8.22 17.34
N GLY A 26 16.87 -7.51 16.62
CA GLY A 26 18.30 -7.84 16.53
C GLY A 26 18.62 -9.08 15.70
N ALA A 27 17.73 -9.50 14.80
CA ALA A 27 17.97 -10.64 13.94
C ALA A 27 19.14 -10.40 12.98
N LYS A 28 19.94 -11.46 12.72
CA LYS A 28 21.01 -11.42 11.72
C LYS A 28 20.44 -11.12 10.32
N LYS A 29 21.21 -10.38 9.52
CA LYS A 29 20.83 -9.96 8.16
C LYS A 29 20.43 -11.13 7.25
N GLU A 30 21.14 -12.24 7.34
CA GLU A 30 20.85 -13.46 6.59
C GLU A 30 19.46 -14.03 6.91
N VAL A 31 19.13 -14.11 8.20
CA VAL A 31 17.82 -14.60 8.68
C VAL A 31 16.70 -13.67 8.24
N MET A 32 16.92 -12.35 8.29
CA MET A 32 15.95 -11.38 7.80
C MET A 32 15.69 -11.56 6.30
N ASN A 33 16.73 -11.64 5.49
CA ASN A 33 16.61 -11.79 4.04
C ASN A 33 15.85 -13.08 3.68
N GLN A 34 16.19 -14.20 4.32
CA GLN A 34 15.51 -15.48 4.08
C GLN A 34 14.02 -15.39 4.39
N ARG A 35 13.66 -14.84 5.56
CA ARG A 35 12.25 -14.72 5.98
C ARG A 35 11.48 -13.74 5.10
N VAL A 36 12.08 -12.61 4.74
CA VAL A 36 11.44 -11.63 3.84
C VAL A 36 11.17 -12.26 2.48
N ASN A 37 12.13 -12.97 1.89
CA ASN A 37 11.95 -13.64 0.59
C ASN A 37 10.85 -14.70 0.65
N GLN A 38 10.85 -15.54 1.69
CA GLN A 38 9.83 -16.59 1.84
C GLN A 38 8.42 -16.00 1.95
N VAL A 39 8.23 -14.96 2.77
CA VAL A 39 6.93 -14.30 2.91
C VAL A 39 6.55 -13.57 1.62
N ALA A 40 7.52 -12.97 0.93
CA ALA A 40 7.29 -12.28 -0.33
C ALA A 40 6.90 -13.23 -1.47
N GLU A 41 7.42 -14.45 -1.51
CA GLU A 41 6.99 -15.47 -2.47
C GLU A 41 5.54 -15.90 -2.21
N VAL A 42 5.19 -16.19 -0.96
CA VAL A 42 3.83 -16.58 -0.57
C VAL A 42 2.81 -15.48 -0.90
N LEU A 43 3.19 -14.22 -0.70
CA LEU A 43 2.35 -13.06 -1.00
C LEU A 43 2.46 -12.59 -2.47
N GLN A 44 3.27 -13.27 -3.29
CA GLN A 44 3.58 -12.88 -4.68
C GLN A 44 4.14 -11.45 -4.81
N LEU A 45 4.76 -10.93 -3.75
CA LEU A 45 5.38 -9.61 -3.68
C LEU A 45 6.89 -9.63 -3.98
N ALA A 46 7.48 -10.79 -4.29
CA ALA A 46 8.91 -10.93 -4.55
C ALA A 46 9.44 -9.90 -5.59
N HIS A 47 8.67 -9.64 -6.65
CA HIS A 47 8.99 -8.67 -7.70
C HIS A 47 8.82 -7.19 -7.29
N LEU A 48 8.22 -6.93 -6.12
CA LEU A 48 7.97 -5.60 -5.58
C LEU A 48 8.86 -5.27 -4.37
N LEU A 49 9.74 -6.20 -3.95
CA LEU A 49 10.59 -6.06 -2.77
C LEU A 49 11.44 -4.79 -2.78
N GLU A 50 11.99 -4.44 -3.94
CA GLU A 50 12.82 -3.24 -4.12
C GLU A 50 12.02 -1.98 -4.46
N ARG A 51 10.71 -2.12 -4.73
CA ARG A 51 9.85 -0.97 -5.05
C ARG A 51 9.49 -0.25 -3.74
N LYS A 52 9.60 1.08 -3.76
CA LYS A 52 8.99 1.92 -2.71
C LYS A 52 7.47 1.89 -2.86
N PRO A 53 6.69 1.93 -1.77
CA PRO A 53 5.22 1.92 -1.83
C PRO A 53 4.61 3.02 -2.72
N LYS A 54 5.31 4.15 -2.89
CA LYS A 54 4.93 5.24 -3.82
C LYS A 54 5.02 4.86 -5.31
N ALA A 55 5.69 3.77 -5.67
CA ALA A 55 5.78 3.24 -7.02
C ALA A 55 4.73 2.15 -7.34
N LEU A 56 3.80 1.88 -6.41
CA LEU A 56 2.59 1.12 -6.70
C LEU A 56 1.58 2.05 -7.37
N SER A 57 1.25 1.75 -8.63
CA SER A 57 0.44 2.53 -9.56
C SER A 57 -0.72 3.31 -8.93
N GLY A 58 -0.81 4.59 -9.29
CA GLY A 58 -1.95 5.47 -9.00
C GLY A 58 -3.28 5.01 -9.62
N GLY A 59 -3.29 3.99 -10.48
CA GLY A 59 -4.50 3.42 -11.09
C GLY A 59 -5.47 2.73 -10.11
N GLN A 60 -5.00 2.34 -8.91
CA GLN A 60 -5.89 1.89 -7.83
C GLN A 60 -6.41 3.03 -6.95
N ARG A 61 -5.87 4.25 -7.09
CA ARG A 61 -6.28 5.42 -6.30
C ARG A 61 -7.53 6.13 -6.85
N GLN A 62 -8.04 5.73 -8.03
CA GLN A 62 -9.10 6.46 -8.75
C GLN A 62 -10.41 5.69 -8.95
N ARG A 63 -10.67 4.61 -8.20
CA ARG A 63 -11.93 3.82 -8.33
C ARG A 63 -12.84 3.77 -7.10
N ARG A 64 -12.68 4.68 -6.13
CA ARG A 64 -13.75 5.03 -5.18
C ARG A 64 -13.83 6.55 -5.06
N GLY A 65 -14.69 7.15 -5.88
CA GLY A 65 -14.94 8.58 -5.87
C GLY A 65 -15.92 9.07 -6.92
N ASP A 66 -16.03 8.42 -8.08
CA ASP A 66 -17.12 8.72 -9.03
C ASP A 66 -18.38 7.95 -8.63
N ARG A 67 -19.34 8.67 -8.04
CA ARG A 67 -20.77 8.37 -8.20
C ARG A 67 -21.33 9.33 -9.25
N PRO A 68 -21.91 8.82 -10.35
CA PRO A 68 -22.77 9.62 -11.19
C PRO A 68 -24.20 9.53 -10.62
N HIS A 69 -24.76 10.66 -10.19
CA HIS A 69 -26.21 10.81 -10.19
C HIS A 69 -26.59 12.13 -10.84
N ALA A 70 -27.33 11.96 -11.94
CA ALA A 70 -27.97 12.97 -12.73
C ALA A 70 -29.21 13.53 -12.02
N GLY A 71 -29.62 14.75 -12.42
CA GLY A 71 -31.03 15.13 -12.46
C GLY A 71 -31.44 16.34 -11.62
N GLY A 72 -31.93 17.39 -12.30
CA GLY A 72 -32.71 18.51 -11.76
C GLY A 72 -31.87 19.78 -11.61
N GLY A 73 -32.03 20.85 -12.41
CA GLY A 73 -33.26 21.39 -12.97
C GLY A 73 -33.53 22.73 -12.26
N THR A 74 -33.25 23.83 -12.98
CA THR A 74 -33.92 25.15 -12.88
C THR A 74 -34.16 25.79 -11.51
N ALA A 75 -33.57 26.95 -11.25
CA ALA A 75 -34.26 28.25 -11.36
C ALA A 75 -33.51 29.36 -10.62
N ARG A 76 -33.38 30.50 -11.31
CA ARG A 76 -33.09 31.81 -10.73
C ARG A 76 -34.20 32.18 -9.75
N VAL A 77 -33.84 32.84 -8.64
CA VAL A 77 -34.75 33.77 -7.95
C VAL A 77 -33.93 34.98 -7.49
N PRO A 78 -34.29 36.21 -7.91
CA PRO A 78 -33.82 37.44 -7.29
C PRO A 78 -34.79 37.91 -6.20
N ALA A 79 -34.27 38.65 -5.23
CA ALA A 79 -34.99 39.65 -4.44
C ALA A 79 -34.03 40.82 -4.16
#